data_AF-A0A6I2L1L7-F1
#
_entry.id   AF-A0A6I2L1L7-F1
#
_cell.length_a   1.000
_cell.length_b   1.000
_cell.length_c   1.000
_cell.angle_alpha   90.00
_cell.angle_beta   90.00
_cell.angle_gamma   90.00
#
_symmetry.space_group_name_H-M   'P 1'
#
loop_
_entity.id
_entity.type
_entity.pdbx_description
1 polymer ?
#
loop_
_entity_poly.entity_id
_entity_poly.type
_entity_poly.pdbx_seq_one_letter_code
_entity_poly.pdbx_strand_id
1 'polypeptide(L)'
;MFRHARALWQFYLCHFPHIEVIFVRWSDKLKRGEVMSDGRDLLVGMAGAFEGETGYNSSGVWSQSENARWIYRQVLVQDYLLRTRDGPFFLYQTTITSVVDFRGLCTVLDRLTPENCFAGPLGRLSAPETFAGLTFVSGASALMSRDLLLRMRERYDPAHAYTSVPNDIWQAAVLDDVPRQALPTFNFIKPRASRADAPYIYALTRRLLQQGYYHFRIKTVAPENAAGRREDIDPWIMLRIMEAIFDSEHDPEATLNLTDRVQRLADGGAGLPVAPRRAEPLHSGMRDFATNDEEIS
;
A
#
# COMPACT_ATOMS: atom_id res chain seq x y z
N MET A 1 14.01 7.05 -12.36
CA MET A 1 13.19 5.86 -12.07
C MET A 1 11.71 6.18 -11.88
N PHE A 2 11.29 7.14 -11.05
CA PHE A 2 9.88 7.56 -10.92
C PHE A 2 9.19 7.82 -12.28
N ARG A 3 9.84 8.55 -13.20
CA ARG A 3 9.29 8.81 -14.56
C ARG A 3 9.07 7.53 -15.37
N HIS A 4 9.96 6.54 -15.29
CA HIS A 4 9.83 5.28 -16.03
C HIS A 4 8.72 4.41 -15.44
N ALA A 5 8.66 4.26 -14.12
CA ALA A 5 7.58 3.53 -13.46
C ALA A 5 6.22 4.19 -13.68
N ARG A 6 6.16 5.53 -13.70
CA ARG A 6 4.96 6.27 -14.07
C ARG A 6 4.55 5.97 -15.52
N ALA A 7 5.46 6.08 -16.47
CA ALA A 7 5.15 5.81 -17.87
C ALA A 7 4.62 4.37 -18.06
N LEU A 8 5.22 3.42 -17.35
CA LEU A 8 4.78 2.03 -17.33
C LEU A 8 3.37 1.88 -16.74
N TRP A 9 3.09 2.52 -15.60
CA TRP A 9 1.75 2.55 -15.02
C TRP A 9 0.73 3.22 -15.96
N GLN A 10 1.07 4.32 -16.62
CA GLN A 10 0.18 4.97 -17.58
C GLN A 10 -0.17 4.05 -18.75
N PHE A 11 0.82 3.30 -19.26
CA PHE A 11 0.57 2.26 -20.27
C PHE A 11 -0.34 1.16 -19.73
N TYR A 12 -0.04 0.65 -18.53
CA TYR A 12 -0.81 -0.41 -17.89
C TYR A 12 -2.30 -0.03 -17.71
N LEU A 13 -2.56 1.21 -17.32
CA LEU A 13 -3.91 1.72 -17.07
C LEU A 13 -4.77 1.87 -18.32
N CYS A 14 -4.17 1.97 -19.51
CA CYS A 14 -4.93 1.96 -20.76
C CYS A 14 -5.74 0.68 -20.95
N HIS A 15 -5.37 -0.41 -20.26
CA HIS A 15 -6.08 -1.69 -20.29
C HIS A 15 -7.17 -1.81 -19.21
N PHE A 16 -7.30 -0.83 -18.30
CA PHE A 16 -8.28 -0.81 -17.22
C PHE A 16 -9.02 0.54 -17.18
N PRO A 17 -9.87 0.84 -18.19
CA PRO A 17 -10.44 2.18 -18.39
C PRO A 17 -11.39 2.65 -17.27
N HIS A 18 -11.86 1.74 -16.42
CA HIS A 18 -12.72 2.05 -15.28
C HIS A 18 -11.94 2.36 -14.00
N ILE A 19 -10.61 2.19 -14.02
CA ILE A 19 -9.75 2.45 -12.88
C ILE A 19 -9.13 3.84 -13.02
N GLU A 20 -9.32 4.65 -12.00
CA GLU A 20 -8.61 5.91 -11.87
C GLU A 20 -7.39 5.78 -10.97
N VAL A 21 -6.24 6.22 -11.47
CA VAL A 21 -5.01 6.33 -10.68
C VAL A 21 -4.57 7.78 -10.59
N ILE A 22 -4.30 8.20 -9.36
CA ILE A 22 -3.87 9.56 -9.03
C ILE A 22 -2.40 9.52 -8.62
N PHE A 23 -1.55 10.14 -9.43
CA PHE A 23 -0.15 10.35 -9.06
C PHE A 23 -0.02 11.63 -8.25
N VAL A 24 0.46 11.51 -7.02
CA VAL A 24 0.62 12.65 -6.11
C VAL A 24 2.06 13.16 -6.16
N ARG A 25 2.22 14.47 -6.32
CA ARG A 25 3.53 15.14 -6.30
C ARG A 25 3.51 16.40 -5.46
N TRP A 26 4.64 16.67 -4.86
CA TRP A 26 4.90 17.94 -4.21
C TRP A 26 5.07 19.06 -5.24
N SER A 27 4.56 20.25 -4.92
CA SER A 27 4.69 21.46 -5.72
C SER A 27 5.17 22.62 -4.85
N ASP A 28 6.24 23.28 -5.30
CA ASP A 28 6.79 24.52 -4.74
C ASP A 28 6.01 25.76 -5.19
N LYS A 29 5.18 25.62 -6.24
CA LYS A 29 4.32 26.69 -6.77
C LYS A 29 3.01 26.86 -6.01
N LEU A 30 2.64 25.88 -5.18
CA LEU A 30 1.42 25.87 -4.38
C LEU A 30 1.72 26.21 -2.92
N LYS A 31 0.85 26.99 -2.29
CA LYS A 31 0.93 27.31 -0.87
C LYS A 31 0.62 26.08 -0.02
N ARG A 32 1.07 26.10 1.23
CA ARG A 32 0.75 25.03 2.19
C ARG A 32 -0.78 24.89 2.31
N GLY A 33 -1.26 23.67 2.08
CA GLY A 33 -2.68 23.34 2.18
C GLY A 33 -3.41 23.39 0.84
N GLU A 34 -2.78 23.96 -0.19
CA GLU A 34 -3.32 23.93 -1.54
C GLU A 34 -3.08 22.57 -2.18
N VAL A 35 -4.14 22.05 -2.81
CA VAL A 35 -4.11 20.85 -3.62
C VAL A 35 -4.79 21.15 -4.94
N MET A 36 -4.14 20.83 -6.04
CA MET A 36 -4.63 21.14 -7.38
C MET A 36 -4.29 20.01 -8.35
N SER A 37 -5.24 19.63 -9.20
CA SER A 37 -4.94 18.77 -10.35
C SER A 37 -4.37 19.61 -11.50
N ASP A 38 -3.27 19.17 -12.11
CA ASP A 38 -2.74 19.76 -13.36
C ASP A 38 -3.22 19.02 -14.62
N GLY A 39 -4.23 18.16 -14.47
CA GLY A 39 -4.74 17.27 -15.52
C GLY A 39 -3.94 15.96 -15.67
N ARG A 40 -2.82 15.79 -14.95
CA ARG A 40 -2.00 14.56 -14.97
C ARG A 40 -1.64 14.08 -13.57
N ASP A 41 -1.33 15.01 -12.69
CA ASP A 41 -0.87 14.82 -11.32
C ASP A 41 -1.76 15.61 -10.36
N LEU A 42 -1.87 15.09 -9.14
CA LEU A 42 -2.37 15.84 -8.02
C LEU A 42 -1.18 16.51 -7.33
N LEU A 43 -1.09 17.83 -7.49
CA LEU A 43 -0.06 18.67 -6.93
C LEU A 43 -0.45 19.08 -5.51
N VAL A 44 0.46 18.88 -4.56
CA VAL A 44 0.28 19.24 -3.15
C VAL A 44 1.30 20.31 -2.77
N GLY A 45 0.83 21.43 -2.24
CA GLY A 45 1.70 22.54 -1.86
C GLY A 45 2.56 22.26 -0.64
N MET A 46 3.87 22.44 -0.80
CA MET A 46 4.86 22.21 0.26
C MET A 46 5.11 23.42 1.16
N ALA A 47 4.88 24.64 0.65
CA ALA A 47 5.43 25.92 1.13
C ALA A 47 6.43 25.85 2.31
N GLY A 48 7.73 25.96 1.99
CA GLY A 48 8.80 26.52 2.82
C GLY A 48 9.11 25.92 4.20
N ALA A 49 8.43 24.87 4.69
CA ALA A 49 8.51 24.52 6.12
C ALA A 49 8.71 23.03 6.45
N PHE A 50 8.93 22.15 5.47
CA PHE A 50 9.44 20.80 5.75
C PHE A 50 10.96 20.78 5.59
N GLU A 51 11.65 21.64 6.33
CA GLU A 51 13.09 21.53 6.55
C GLU A 51 13.34 20.47 7.64
N GLY A 52 14.26 19.54 7.40
CA GLY A 52 14.53 18.44 8.32
C GLY A 52 15.35 17.33 7.68
N GLU A 53 15.77 16.37 8.50
CA GLU A 53 16.67 15.27 8.12
C GLU A 53 16.19 14.48 6.88
N THR A 54 17.15 14.06 6.06
CA THR A 54 16.92 13.14 4.93
C THR A 54 16.18 11.89 5.40
N GLY A 55 15.02 11.68 4.81
CA GLY A 55 14.07 10.66 5.18
C GLY A 55 14.42 9.22 4.82
N TYR A 56 13.55 8.28 5.19
CA TYR A 56 13.63 6.83 5.02
C TYR A 56 14.01 6.41 3.60
N ASN A 57 13.50 7.11 2.58
CA ASN A 57 13.85 6.81 1.18
C ASN A 57 15.32 7.08 0.83
N SER A 58 16.02 7.89 1.63
CA SER A 58 17.42 8.28 1.42
C SER A 58 18.37 7.71 2.47
N SER A 59 17.92 7.52 3.71
CA SER A 59 18.73 7.06 4.85
C SER A 59 18.36 5.68 5.35
N GLY A 60 17.22 5.11 4.94
CA GLY A 60 16.66 3.88 5.52
C GLY A 60 16.11 4.04 6.94
N VAL A 61 16.15 5.26 7.50
CA VAL A 61 15.70 5.60 8.86
C VAL A 61 14.51 6.55 8.78
N TRP A 62 13.45 6.25 9.53
CA TRP A 62 12.29 7.13 9.63
C TRP A 62 12.66 8.40 10.39
N SER A 63 12.57 9.57 9.74
CA SER A 63 12.67 10.85 10.43
C SER A 63 11.28 11.37 10.78
N GLN A 64 11.14 11.99 11.95
CA GLN A 64 9.87 12.54 12.44
C GLN A 64 9.30 13.59 11.47
N SER A 65 10.17 14.46 10.94
CA SER A 65 9.80 15.50 9.98
C SER A 65 9.33 14.93 8.65
N GLU A 66 9.95 13.85 8.16
CA GLU A 66 9.50 13.20 6.95
C GLU A 66 8.14 12.50 7.16
N ASN A 67 7.97 11.78 8.27
CA ASN A 67 6.70 11.14 8.61
C ASN A 67 5.55 12.15 8.63
N ALA A 68 5.76 13.28 9.32
CA ALA A 68 4.81 14.39 9.34
C ALA A 68 4.50 14.92 7.94
N ARG A 69 5.52 15.02 7.08
CA ARG A 69 5.35 15.42 5.69
C ARG A 69 4.46 14.45 4.91
N TRP A 70 4.66 13.13 5.04
CA TRP A 70 3.85 12.13 4.33
C TRP A 70 2.43 12.04 4.87
N ILE A 71 2.24 12.11 6.19
CA ILE A 71 0.91 12.17 6.82
C ILE A 71 0.16 13.41 6.33
N TYR A 72 0.80 14.59 6.39
CA TYR A 72 0.23 15.82 5.89
C TYR A 72 -0.20 15.72 4.42
N ARG A 73 0.66 15.15 3.56
CA ARG A 73 0.33 14.90 2.15
C ARG A 73 -0.91 14.04 2.01
N GLN A 74 -0.97 12.94 2.75
CA GLN A 74 -2.07 11.99 2.67
C GLN A 74 -3.38 12.67 3.07
N VAL A 75 -3.39 13.40 4.18
CA VAL A 75 -4.59 14.12 4.65
C VAL A 75 -5.08 15.11 3.59
N LEU A 76 -4.18 15.88 2.98
CA LEU A 76 -4.54 16.82 1.93
C LEU A 76 -5.11 16.14 0.69
N VAL A 77 -4.54 15.01 0.28
CA VAL A 77 -5.06 14.21 -0.86
C VAL A 77 -6.43 13.64 -0.52
N GLN A 78 -6.60 13.08 0.67
CA GLN A 78 -7.89 12.54 1.13
C GLN A 78 -8.96 13.64 1.18
N ASP A 79 -8.64 14.82 1.71
CA ASP A 79 -9.55 15.95 1.73
C ASP A 79 -9.95 16.43 0.32
N TYR A 80 -8.98 16.50 -0.60
CA TYR A 80 -9.26 16.81 -2.00
C TYR A 80 -10.25 15.80 -2.62
N LEU A 81 -10.03 14.50 -2.40
CA LEU A 81 -10.92 13.44 -2.91
C LEU A 81 -12.33 13.58 -2.31
N LEU A 82 -12.43 13.81 -1.01
CA LEU A 82 -13.70 13.98 -0.31
C LEU A 82 -14.51 15.18 -0.81
N ARG A 83 -13.84 16.24 -1.28
CA ARG A 83 -14.47 17.45 -1.84
C ARG A 83 -14.80 17.36 -3.33
N THR A 84 -14.08 16.52 -4.08
CA THR A 84 -14.20 16.46 -5.55
C THR A 84 -14.92 15.22 -6.06
N ARG A 85 -15.29 14.30 -5.16
CA ARG A 85 -16.02 13.06 -5.50
C ARG A 85 -17.36 13.02 -4.81
N ASP A 86 -18.39 12.94 -5.64
CA ASP A 86 -19.75 12.66 -5.21
C ASP A 86 -19.97 11.14 -5.14
N GLY A 87 -20.61 10.67 -4.07
CA GLY A 87 -20.96 9.26 -3.89
C GLY A 87 -19.92 8.40 -3.15
N PRO A 88 -20.26 7.12 -2.88
CA PRO A 88 -19.36 6.18 -2.22
C PRO A 88 -18.21 5.79 -3.15
N PHE A 89 -17.00 5.73 -2.59
CA PHE A 89 -15.82 5.22 -3.28
C PHE A 89 -14.87 4.54 -2.29
N PHE A 90 -13.97 3.72 -2.84
CA PHE A 90 -12.81 3.23 -2.11
C PHE A 90 -11.55 3.95 -2.61
N LEU A 91 -10.72 4.37 -1.68
CA LEU A 91 -9.34 4.78 -1.96
C LEU A 91 -8.44 3.57 -1.76
N TYR A 92 -7.79 3.15 -2.83
CA TYR A 92 -6.74 2.15 -2.78
C TYR A 92 -5.36 2.83 -2.84
N GLN A 93 -4.71 2.94 -1.69
CA GLN A 93 -3.38 3.52 -1.52
C GLN A 93 -2.33 2.42 -1.65
N THR A 94 -1.39 2.54 -2.58
CA THR A 94 -0.32 1.57 -2.82
C THR A 94 1.00 2.26 -3.15
N THR A 95 2.11 1.55 -3.00
CA THR A 95 3.43 2.08 -3.41
C THR A 95 3.57 2.07 -4.93
N ILE A 96 4.33 3.02 -5.50
CA ILE A 96 4.61 3.03 -6.95
C ILE A 96 5.36 1.77 -7.42
N THR A 97 6.05 1.09 -6.49
CA THR A 97 6.76 -0.19 -6.69
C THR A 97 5.87 -1.42 -6.58
N SER A 98 4.57 -1.24 -6.34
CA SER A 98 3.60 -2.33 -6.41
C SER A 98 3.02 -2.42 -7.82
N VAL A 99 2.61 -3.61 -8.23
CA VAL A 99 1.83 -3.89 -9.44
C VAL A 99 0.61 -4.69 -9.02
N VAL A 100 -0.56 -4.31 -9.53
CA VAL A 100 -1.85 -4.79 -9.04
C VAL A 100 -2.66 -5.29 -10.23
N ASP A 101 -3.12 -6.54 -10.17
CA ASP A 101 -4.15 -7.02 -11.08
C ASP A 101 -5.50 -6.45 -10.62
N PHE A 102 -5.99 -5.45 -11.36
CA PHE A 102 -7.24 -4.78 -11.02
C PHE A 102 -8.47 -5.70 -11.11
N ARG A 103 -8.41 -6.80 -11.87
CA ARG A 103 -9.51 -7.77 -11.95
C ARG A 103 -9.68 -8.47 -10.60
N GLY A 104 -8.57 -8.92 -10.02
CA GLY A 104 -8.54 -9.50 -8.67
C GLY A 104 -8.92 -8.48 -7.59
N LEU A 105 -8.41 -7.25 -7.67
CA LEU A 105 -8.83 -6.20 -6.74
C LEU A 105 -10.35 -5.97 -6.79
N CYS A 106 -10.95 -5.85 -7.98
CA CYS A 106 -12.39 -5.66 -8.12
C CYS A 106 -13.20 -6.86 -7.57
N THR A 107 -12.74 -8.09 -7.80
CA THR A 107 -13.34 -9.29 -7.18
C THR A 107 -13.38 -9.21 -5.65
N VAL A 108 -12.30 -8.69 -5.04
CA VAL A 108 -12.25 -8.49 -3.58
C VAL A 108 -13.18 -7.35 -3.15
N LEU A 109 -13.21 -6.23 -3.88
CA LEU A 109 -14.05 -5.07 -3.54
C LEU A 109 -15.52 -5.44 -3.38
N ASP A 110 -16.05 -6.35 -4.22
CA ASP A 110 -17.44 -6.81 -4.16
C ASP A 110 -17.80 -7.56 -2.86
N ARG A 111 -16.79 -7.96 -2.07
CA ARG A 111 -16.96 -8.75 -0.83
C ARG A 111 -16.63 -7.96 0.43
N LEU A 112 -15.99 -6.81 0.31
CA LEU A 112 -15.63 -5.99 1.45
C LEU A 112 -16.83 -5.17 1.91
N THR A 113 -16.98 -5.04 3.23
CA THR A 113 -17.96 -4.11 3.79
C THR A 113 -17.63 -2.69 3.32
N PRO A 114 -18.57 -1.96 2.69
CA PRO A 114 -18.30 -0.63 2.16
C PRO A 114 -18.20 0.44 3.25
N GLU A 115 -18.79 0.20 4.42
CA GLU A 115 -18.73 1.09 5.58
C GLU A 115 -17.52 0.77 6.45
N ASN A 116 -16.79 1.80 6.88
CA ASN A 116 -15.59 1.72 7.71
C ASN A 116 -14.56 0.69 7.21
N CYS A 117 -14.55 0.43 5.90
CA CYS A 117 -13.60 -0.48 5.27
C CYS A 117 -12.19 0.04 5.50
N PHE A 118 -11.39 -0.72 6.24
CA PHE A 118 -9.95 -0.53 6.36
C PHE A 118 -9.27 -1.88 6.14
N ALA A 119 -8.75 -2.09 4.94
CA ALA A 119 -8.30 -3.40 4.50
C ALA A 119 -6.90 -3.36 3.88
N GLY A 120 -6.13 -4.43 4.05
CA GLY A 120 -4.78 -4.54 3.50
C GLY A 120 -3.94 -5.58 4.24
N PRO A 121 -2.64 -5.69 3.95
CA PRO A 121 -1.75 -6.61 4.64
C PRO A 121 -1.59 -6.17 6.09
N LEU A 122 -1.83 -7.06 7.05
CA LEU A 122 -1.76 -6.70 8.46
C LEU A 122 -0.33 -6.82 9.00
N GLY A 123 0.05 -5.85 9.82
CA GLY A 123 1.23 -5.90 10.66
C GLY A 123 0.85 -5.70 12.12
N ARG A 124 1.77 -6.06 13.01
CA ARG A 124 1.64 -5.78 14.44
C ARG A 124 2.93 -5.17 14.96
N LEU A 125 2.79 -4.12 15.76
CA LEU A 125 3.90 -3.52 16.47
C LEU A 125 4.16 -4.25 17.78
N SER A 126 5.43 -4.55 18.03
CA SER A 126 5.94 -5.01 19.33
C SER A 126 6.54 -3.88 20.16
N ALA A 127 6.91 -2.77 19.53
CA ALA A 127 7.52 -1.60 20.15
C ALA A 127 7.24 -0.34 19.30
N PRO A 128 7.36 0.88 19.88
CA PRO A 128 7.57 1.16 21.31
C PRO A 128 6.36 0.77 22.17
N GLU A 129 6.49 0.75 23.50
CA GLU A 129 5.45 0.33 24.46
C GLU A 129 4.09 0.98 24.19
N THR A 130 4.09 2.28 23.86
CA THR A 130 2.89 3.05 23.50
C THR A 130 2.06 2.44 22.36
N PHE A 131 2.69 1.68 21.46
CA PHE A 131 2.05 1.02 20.33
C PHE A 131 2.14 -0.51 20.39
N ALA A 132 2.61 -1.08 21.50
CA ALA A 132 2.73 -2.53 21.64
C ALA A 132 1.35 -3.19 21.47
N GLY A 133 1.27 -4.16 20.56
CA GLY A 133 0.03 -4.86 20.22
C GLY A 133 -0.89 -4.10 19.24
N LEU A 134 -0.51 -2.91 18.77
CA LEU A 134 -1.26 -2.20 17.74
C LEU A 134 -1.23 -3.00 16.43
N THR A 135 -2.41 -3.34 15.92
CA THR A 135 -2.58 -3.95 14.60
C THR A 135 -2.79 -2.84 13.57
N PHE A 136 -1.96 -2.82 12.54
CA PHE A 136 -1.98 -1.82 11.49
C PHE A 136 -2.14 -2.47 10.12
N VAL A 137 -2.67 -1.70 9.16
CA VAL A 137 -2.61 -2.06 7.73
C VAL A 137 -1.31 -1.50 7.17
N SER A 138 -0.46 -2.37 6.63
CA SER A 138 0.84 -2.03 6.06
C SER A 138 0.73 -1.00 4.95
N GLY A 139 1.65 -0.03 4.92
CA GLY A 139 1.75 0.94 3.82
C GLY A 139 2.05 0.34 2.44
N ALA A 140 2.22 -0.99 2.33
CA ALA A 140 2.30 -1.70 1.04
C ALA A 140 1.01 -1.54 0.22
N SER A 141 -0.14 -1.73 0.86
CA SER A 141 -1.47 -1.47 0.32
C SER A 141 -2.45 -1.20 1.45
N ALA A 142 -3.24 -0.15 1.28
CA ALA A 142 -4.38 0.13 2.15
C ALA A 142 -5.59 0.48 1.28
N LEU A 143 -6.66 -0.29 1.46
CA LEU A 143 -7.97 0.03 0.94
C LEU A 143 -8.80 0.71 2.03
N MET A 144 -9.34 1.88 1.72
CA MET A 144 -10.06 2.73 2.65
C MET A 144 -11.38 3.17 2.02
N SER A 145 -12.48 2.96 2.72
CA SER A 145 -13.79 3.51 2.34
C SER A 145 -13.85 5.02 2.53
N ARG A 146 -14.73 5.69 1.79
CA ARG A 146 -14.95 7.14 1.89
C ARG A 146 -15.23 7.62 3.32
N ASP A 147 -16.07 6.93 4.08
CA ASP A 147 -16.41 7.29 5.45
C ASP A 147 -15.23 7.09 6.41
N LEU A 148 -14.35 6.11 6.15
CA LEU A 148 -13.09 6.01 6.85
C LEU A 148 -12.20 7.24 6.61
N LEU A 149 -12.14 7.74 5.36
CA LEU A 149 -11.39 8.96 5.04
C LEU A 149 -11.96 10.19 5.77
N LEU A 150 -13.28 10.29 5.90
CA LEU A 150 -13.92 11.35 6.69
C LEU A 150 -13.49 11.28 8.15
N ARG A 151 -13.55 10.11 8.78
CA ARG A 151 -13.09 9.90 10.16
C ARG A 151 -11.61 10.24 10.34
N MET A 152 -10.75 9.80 9.43
CA MET A 152 -9.32 10.12 9.48
C MET A 152 -9.09 11.64 9.41
N ARG A 153 -9.82 12.34 8.53
CA ARG A 153 -9.74 13.80 8.41
C ARG A 153 -10.23 14.51 9.68
N GLU A 154 -11.33 14.05 10.28
CA GLU A 154 -11.88 14.60 11.52
C GLU A 154 -10.95 14.43 12.73
N ARG A 155 -10.19 13.32 12.75
CA ARG A 155 -9.25 13.00 13.84
C ARG A 155 -7.83 13.52 13.61
N TYR A 156 -7.57 14.14 12.45
CA TYR A 156 -6.26 14.69 12.16
C TYR A 156 -6.02 15.98 12.96
N ASP A 157 -5.09 15.90 13.91
CA ASP A 157 -4.55 17.06 14.61
C ASP A 157 -3.06 17.21 14.28
N PRO A 158 -2.63 18.24 13.53
CA PRO A 158 -1.24 18.46 13.15
C PRO A 158 -0.31 18.74 14.33
N ALA A 159 -0.83 19.08 15.52
CA ALA A 159 -0.05 19.27 16.72
C ALA A 159 0.12 17.98 17.53
N HIS A 160 -0.59 16.91 17.18
CA HIS A 160 -0.56 15.66 17.93
C HIS A 160 0.77 14.93 17.73
N ALA A 161 1.32 14.35 18.81
CA ALA A 161 2.60 13.63 18.80
C ALA A 161 2.65 12.45 17.81
N TYR A 162 1.49 11.86 17.51
CA TYR A 162 1.39 10.76 16.53
C TYR A 162 1.51 11.22 15.08
N THR A 163 1.43 12.52 14.77
CA THR A 163 1.61 13.00 13.39
C THR A 163 3.06 12.94 12.91
N SER A 164 4.00 12.45 13.74
CA SER A 164 5.39 12.21 13.36
C SER A 164 5.79 10.73 13.36
N VAL A 165 4.86 9.79 13.58
CA VAL A 165 5.13 8.35 13.48
C VAL A 165 4.96 7.87 12.03
N PRO A 166 5.45 6.67 11.65
CA PRO A 166 5.25 6.16 10.30
C PRO A 166 3.77 6.17 9.90
N ASN A 167 3.51 6.44 8.63
CA ASN A 167 2.18 6.79 8.14
C ASN A 167 1.11 5.71 8.41
N ASP A 168 1.44 4.44 8.20
CA ASP A 168 0.57 3.30 8.49
C ASP A 168 0.29 3.11 9.99
N ILE A 169 1.27 3.45 10.84
CA ILE A 169 1.11 3.48 12.29
C ILE A 169 0.22 4.64 12.72
N TRP A 170 0.37 5.82 12.12
CA TRP A 170 -0.52 6.96 12.36
C TRP A 170 -1.95 6.63 11.98
N GLN A 171 -2.17 6.04 10.79
CA GLN A 171 -3.50 5.56 10.35
C GLN A 171 -4.10 4.62 11.39
N ALA A 172 -3.33 3.64 11.85
CA ALA A 172 -3.80 2.68 12.83
C ALA A 172 -4.12 3.31 14.20
N ALA A 173 -3.32 4.29 14.63
CA ALA A 173 -3.50 5.00 15.89
C ALA A 173 -4.72 5.92 15.88
N VAL A 174 -4.97 6.65 14.78
CA VAL A 174 -6.16 7.51 14.67
C VAL A 174 -7.45 6.74 14.38
N LEU A 175 -7.34 5.49 13.90
CA LEU A 175 -8.47 4.59 13.65
C LEU A 175 -8.52 3.46 14.68
N ASP A 176 -8.20 3.72 15.94
CA ASP A 176 -8.06 2.67 16.97
C ASP A 176 -9.37 2.00 17.42
N ASP A 177 -10.50 2.36 16.80
CA ASP A 177 -11.83 1.78 16.97
C ASP A 177 -12.32 1.00 15.73
N VAL A 178 -11.59 1.04 14.61
CA VAL A 178 -12.03 0.42 13.35
C VAL A 178 -11.44 -0.99 13.18
N PRO A 179 -12.21 -2.05 12.93
CA PRO A 179 -11.65 -3.36 12.61
C PRO A 179 -10.88 -3.38 11.28
N ARG A 180 -9.80 -4.16 11.19
CA ARG A 180 -8.98 -4.31 9.98
C ARG A 180 -9.35 -5.59 9.22
N GLN A 181 -9.45 -5.51 7.91
CA GLN A 181 -9.66 -6.67 7.05
C GLN A 181 -8.33 -7.08 6.40
N ALA A 182 -7.85 -8.29 6.67
CA ALA A 182 -6.59 -8.75 6.11
C ALA A 182 -6.73 -9.06 4.61
N LEU A 183 -5.81 -8.55 3.79
CA LEU A 183 -5.75 -8.81 2.36
C LEU A 183 -4.38 -9.36 1.94
N PRO A 184 -4.31 -10.23 0.91
CA PRO A 184 -3.05 -10.79 0.44
C PRO A 184 -2.17 -9.73 -0.21
N THR A 185 -0.86 -9.88 -0.02
CA THR A 185 0.16 -9.17 -0.81
C THR A 185 1.38 -10.07 -0.91
N PHE A 186 1.85 -10.26 -2.13
CA PHE A 186 3.10 -10.97 -2.38
C PHE A 186 4.25 -9.98 -2.52
N ASN A 187 5.39 -10.25 -1.89
CA ASN A 187 6.56 -9.38 -1.94
C ASN A 187 7.70 -10.04 -2.71
N PHE A 188 8.15 -9.40 -3.78
CA PHE A 188 9.45 -9.70 -4.40
C PHE A 188 10.55 -8.99 -3.61
N ILE A 189 11.32 -9.70 -2.79
CA ILE A 189 12.30 -9.13 -1.86
C ILE A 189 13.75 -9.47 -2.19
N LYS A 190 14.00 -10.51 -2.99
CA LYS A 190 15.37 -10.87 -3.38
C LYS A 190 16.05 -9.74 -4.18
N PRO A 191 17.28 -9.32 -3.84
CA PRO A 191 18.09 -8.44 -4.67
C PRO A 191 18.35 -9.10 -6.03
N ARG A 192 18.25 -8.32 -7.11
CA ARG A 192 18.40 -8.84 -8.47
C ARG A 192 19.16 -7.86 -9.34
N ALA A 193 19.96 -8.40 -10.25
CA ALA A 193 20.48 -7.60 -11.34
C ALA A 193 19.33 -7.25 -12.31
N SER A 194 19.29 -5.99 -12.74
CA SER A 194 18.31 -5.53 -13.73
C SER A 194 18.27 -6.48 -14.93
N ARG A 195 17.07 -7.00 -15.25
CA ARG A 195 16.76 -7.91 -16.38
C ARG A 195 17.25 -9.36 -16.27
N ALA A 196 18.11 -9.73 -15.31
CA ALA A 196 18.70 -11.07 -15.26
C ALA A 196 17.66 -12.19 -15.04
N ASP A 197 16.60 -11.90 -14.27
CA ASP A 197 15.61 -12.92 -13.85
C ASP A 197 14.24 -12.76 -14.55
N ALA A 198 14.19 -12.08 -15.70
CA ALA A 198 12.93 -11.75 -16.37
C ALA A 198 11.99 -12.96 -16.59
N PRO A 199 12.45 -14.11 -17.12
CA PRO A 199 11.59 -15.29 -17.31
C PRO A 199 11.08 -15.88 -15.99
N TYR A 200 11.92 -15.88 -14.95
CA TYR A 200 11.55 -16.39 -13.63
C TYR A 200 10.46 -15.52 -12.99
N ILE A 201 10.61 -14.19 -13.02
CA ILE A 201 9.61 -13.25 -12.48
C ILE A 201 8.26 -13.44 -13.17
N TYR A 202 8.26 -13.53 -14.50
CA TYR A 202 7.04 -13.77 -15.27
C TYR A 202 6.39 -15.11 -14.88
N ALA A 203 7.16 -16.21 -14.89
CA ALA A 203 6.64 -17.54 -14.57
C ALA A 203 6.12 -17.64 -13.12
N LEU A 204 6.85 -17.08 -12.17
CA LEU A 204 6.43 -17.03 -10.77
C LEU A 204 5.15 -16.19 -10.60
N THR A 205 5.08 -15.02 -11.24
CA THR A 205 3.88 -14.17 -11.19
C THR A 205 2.66 -14.93 -11.71
N ARG A 206 2.78 -15.64 -12.84
CA ARG A 206 1.68 -16.47 -13.37
C ARG A 206 1.22 -17.54 -12.40
N ARG A 207 2.16 -18.24 -11.75
CA ARG A 207 1.84 -19.22 -10.70
C ARG A 207 1.11 -18.58 -9.53
N LEU A 208 1.54 -17.39 -9.09
CA LEU A 208 0.91 -16.68 -7.98
C LEU A 208 -0.49 -16.15 -8.36
N LEU A 209 -0.68 -15.69 -9.59
CA LEU A 209 -2.00 -15.33 -10.12
C LEU A 209 -2.97 -16.52 -10.08
N GLN A 210 -2.52 -17.71 -10.49
CA GLN A 210 -3.30 -18.95 -10.38
C GLN A 210 -3.64 -19.33 -8.93
N GLN A 211 -2.86 -18.85 -7.96
CA GLN A 211 -3.12 -19.05 -6.53
C GLN A 211 -4.02 -17.94 -5.94
N GLY A 212 -4.47 -16.97 -6.74
CA GLY A 212 -5.33 -15.88 -6.32
C GLY A 212 -4.63 -14.60 -5.88
N TYR A 213 -3.30 -14.49 -6.05
CA TYR A 213 -2.60 -13.24 -5.76
C TYR A 213 -2.93 -12.17 -6.80
N TYR A 214 -3.24 -10.96 -6.33
CA TYR A 214 -3.51 -9.80 -7.18
C TYR A 214 -2.66 -8.58 -6.85
N HIS A 215 -1.95 -8.55 -5.70
CA HIS A 215 -1.02 -7.47 -5.33
C HIS A 215 0.40 -8.02 -5.27
N PHE A 216 1.29 -7.46 -6.09
CA PHE A 216 2.71 -7.75 -6.09
C PHE A 216 3.53 -6.51 -5.72
N ARG A 217 4.16 -6.51 -4.54
CA ARG A 217 5.07 -5.44 -4.11
C ARG A 217 6.50 -5.81 -4.46
N ILE A 218 7.24 -4.84 -5.00
CA ILE A 218 8.68 -5.00 -5.26
C ILE A 218 9.46 -4.26 -4.17
N LYS A 219 10.32 -4.99 -3.47
CA LYS A 219 11.30 -4.47 -2.52
C LYS A 219 12.69 -4.82 -3.02
N THR A 220 13.27 -4.02 -3.91
CA THR A 220 14.68 -4.19 -4.25
C THR A 220 15.52 -3.46 -3.22
N VAL A 221 16.21 -4.23 -2.38
CA VAL A 221 17.28 -3.71 -1.51
C VAL A 221 18.45 -3.38 -2.42
N ALA A 222 18.92 -2.13 -2.43
CA ALA A 222 20.14 -1.81 -3.14
C ALA A 222 21.32 -2.64 -2.56
N PRO A 223 22.33 -3.02 -3.36
CA PRO A 223 23.50 -3.73 -2.86
C PRO A 223 24.11 -2.97 -1.65
N GLU A 224 24.70 -3.68 -0.69
CA GLU A 224 25.20 -3.13 0.59
C GLU A 224 26.07 -1.86 0.48
N ASN A 225 26.67 -1.60 -0.69
CA ASN A 225 27.53 -0.45 -0.97
C ASN A 225 26.83 0.74 -1.68
N ALA A 226 25.53 0.64 -1.99
CA ALA A 226 24.78 1.67 -2.70
C ALA A 226 24.05 2.59 -1.70
N ALA A 227 24.77 3.62 -1.22
CA ALA A 227 24.27 4.83 -0.54
C ALA A 227 22.75 4.88 -0.25
N GLY A 228 22.30 4.12 0.76
CA GLY A 228 21.05 4.36 1.50
C GLY A 228 19.71 4.13 0.79
N ARG A 229 19.64 3.59 -0.44
CA ARG A 229 18.34 3.35 -1.10
C ARG A 229 17.78 1.98 -0.76
N ARG A 230 16.87 1.92 0.21
CA ARG A 230 16.23 0.68 0.65
C ARG A 230 15.08 0.21 -0.26
N GLU A 231 14.45 1.14 -0.97
CA GLU A 231 13.44 0.85 -1.99
C GLU A 231 13.91 1.43 -3.32
N ASP A 232 14.47 0.57 -4.19
CA ASP A 232 14.64 0.95 -5.58
C ASP A 232 13.39 0.64 -6.41
N ILE A 233 13.12 1.46 -7.42
CA ILE A 233 12.01 1.19 -8.34
C ILE A 233 12.61 0.46 -9.54
N ASP A 234 12.43 -0.86 -9.62
CA ASP A 234 12.82 -1.63 -10.80
C ASP A 234 11.65 -1.74 -11.80
N PRO A 235 11.58 -0.87 -12.82
CA PRO A 235 10.50 -0.91 -13.81
C PRO A 235 10.54 -2.19 -14.67
N TRP A 236 11.65 -2.93 -14.73
CA TRP A 236 11.72 -4.16 -15.51
C TRP A 236 11.03 -5.31 -14.80
N ILE A 237 11.19 -5.42 -13.48
CA ILE A 237 10.41 -6.38 -12.68
C ILE A 237 8.92 -6.04 -12.77
N MET A 238 8.57 -4.75 -12.63
CA MET A 238 7.18 -4.30 -12.80
C MET A 238 6.62 -4.70 -14.18
N LEU A 239 7.39 -4.46 -15.25
CA LEU A 239 6.98 -4.80 -16.60
C LEU A 239 6.68 -6.30 -16.74
N ARG A 240 7.54 -7.18 -16.21
CA ARG A 240 7.32 -8.63 -16.27
C ARG A 240 6.10 -9.08 -15.48
N ILE A 241 5.81 -8.44 -14.34
CA ILE A 241 4.58 -8.71 -13.58
C ILE A 241 3.36 -8.26 -14.39
N MET A 242 3.39 -7.08 -14.99
CA MET A 242 2.30 -6.55 -15.82
C MET A 242 2.04 -7.43 -17.06
N GLU A 243 3.09 -7.87 -17.75
CA GLU A 243 2.99 -8.83 -18.86
C GLU A 243 2.34 -10.14 -18.39
N ALA A 244 2.78 -10.70 -17.26
CA ALA A 244 2.20 -11.92 -16.70
C ALA A 244 0.71 -11.75 -16.36
N ILE A 245 0.31 -10.58 -15.86
CA ILE A 245 -1.11 -10.27 -15.59
C ILE A 245 -1.91 -10.25 -16.90
N PHE A 246 -1.41 -9.58 -17.95
CA PHE A 246 -2.11 -9.51 -19.24
C PHE A 246 -2.23 -10.87 -19.93
N ASP A 247 -1.22 -11.72 -19.81
CA ASP A 247 -1.22 -13.05 -20.42
C ASP A 247 -1.96 -14.11 -19.59
N SER A 248 -2.47 -13.74 -18.40
CA SER A 248 -3.19 -14.66 -17.51
C SER A 248 -4.69 -14.39 -17.55
N GLU A 249 -5.45 -15.48 -17.51
CA GLU A 249 -6.88 -15.45 -17.23
C GLU A 249 -7.08 -15.18 -15.73
N HIS A 250 -8.04 -14.31 -15.40
CA HIS A 250 -8.40 -14.02 -14.02
C HIS A 250 -9.28 -15.13 -13.48
N ASP A 251 -8.94 -15.65 -12.30
CA ASP A 251 -9.75 -16.61 -11.55
C ASP A 251 -10.30 -15.94 -10.28
N PRO A 252 -11.58 -15.53 -10.29
CA PRO A 252 -12.22 -14.94 -9.12
C PRO A 252 -12.26 -15.89 -7.92
N GLU A 253 -12.47 -17.18 -8.14
CA GLU A 253 -12.61 -18.16 -7.06
C GLU A 253 -11.27 -18.34 -6.33
N ALA A 254 -10.16 -18.48 -7.07
CA ALA A 254 -8.83 -18.53 -6.48
C ALA A 254 -8.52 -17.27 -5.64
N THR A 255 -8.89 -16.10 -6.16
CA THR A 255 -8.69 -14.81 -5.48
C THR A 255 -9.46 -14.73 -4.16
N LEU A 256 -10.73 -15.13 -4.18
CA LEU A 256 -11.58 -15.17 -2.98
C LEU A 256 -11.08 -16.20 -1.96
N ASN A 257 -10.71 -17.40 -2.42
CA ASN A 257 -10.18 -18.46 -1.56
C ASN A 257 -8.88 -18.03 -0.86
N LEU A 258 -7.97 -17.35 -1.56
CA LEU A 258 -6.77 -16.81 -0.94
C LEU A 258 -7.10 -15.70 0.08
N THR A 259 -8.04 -14.81 -0.27
CA THR A 259 -8.46 -13.73 0.63
C THR A 259 -9.06 -14.27 1.92
N ASP A 260 -9.97 -15.24 1.84
CA ASP A 260 -10.57 -15.91 3.00
C ASP A 260 -9.51 -16.61 3.86
N ARG A 261 -8.52 -17.27 3.23
CA ARG A 261 -7.39 -17.89 3.94
C ARG A 261 -6.57 -16.86 4.69
N VAL A 262 -6.24 -15.73 4.07
CA VAL A 262 -5.50 -14.64 4.72
C VAL A 262 -6.27 -14.07 5.90
N GLN A 263 -7.59 -13.87 5.76
CA GLN A 263 -8.44 -13.36 6.85
C GLN A 263 -8.48 -14.33 8.04
N ARG A 264 -8.69 -15.62 7.79
CA ARG A 264 -8.70 -16.65 8.84
C ARG A 264 -7.35 -16.76 9.55
N LEU A 265 -6.24 -16.66 8.83
CA LEU A 265 -4.92 -16.67 9.47
C LEU A 265 -4.68 -15.42 10.33
N ALA A 266 -5.21 -14.27 9.92
CA ALA A 266 -5.02 -13.03 10.66
C ALA A 266 -5.79 -13.00 11.99
N ASP A 267 -6.93 -13.69 12.11
CA ASP A 267 -7.84 -13.52 13.23
C ASP A 267 -7.92 -14.70 14.20
N GLY A 268 -7.19 -15.78 13.96
CA GLY A 268 -7.26 -17.00 14.78
C GLY A 268 -8.13 -18.11 14.19
N GLY A 269 -8.63 -17.95 12.96
CA GLY A 269 -9.33 -18.98 12.20
C GLY A 269 -10.80 -18.66 11.93
N ALA A 270 -11.34 -17.57 12.47
CA ALA A 270 -12.76 -17.23 12.34
C ALA A 270 -13.09 -16.48 11.03
N GLY A 271 -12.10 -15.88 10.35
CA GLY A 271 -12.28 -15.14 9.10
C GLY A 271 -13.00 -13.79 9.29
N LEU A 272 -12.92 -13.21 10.48
CA LEU A 272 -13.52 -11.94 10.84
C LEU A 272 -12.51 -10.79 10.78
N PRO A 273 -12.98 -9.54 10.63
CA PRO A 273 -12.13 -8.37 10.79
C PRO A 273 -11.41 -8.38 12.15
N VAL A 274 -10.12 -8.06 12.13
CA VAL A 274 -9.23 -8.06 13.30
C VAL A 274 -9.39 -6.75 14.07
N ALA A 275 -9.60 -6.84 15.38
CA ALA A 275 -9.72 -5.64 16.23
C ALA A 275 -8.42 -4.81 16.23
N PRO A 276 -8.53 -3.46 16.28
CA PRO A 276 -7.40 -2.52 16.21
C PRO A 276 -6.27 -2.80 17.21
N ARG A 277 -6.64 -3.25 18.43
CA ARG A 277 -5.73 -3.68 19.48
C ARG A 277 -6.10 -5.10 19.89
N ARG A 278 -5.17 -6.05 19.73
CA ARG A 278 -5.29 -7.40 20.29
C ARG A 278 -4.02 -7.74 21.05
N ALA A 279 -4.16 -8.00 22.35
CA ALA A 279 -3.08 -8.43 23.24
C ALA A 279 -2.61 -9.86 22.97
N GLU A 280 -3.41 -10.69 22.28
CA GLU A 280 -3.06 -12.08 21.96
C GLU A 280 -2.36 -12.20 20.60
N PRO A 281 -1.40 -13.13 20.42
CA PRO A 281 -0.68 -13.36 19.16
C PRO A 281 -1.64 -13.43 17.95
N LEU A 282 -1.32 -12.76 16.84
CA LEU A 282 -1.93 -13.12 15.55
C LEU A 282 -1.58 -14.59 15.34
N HIS A 283 -2.56 -15.46 15.23
CA HIS A 283 -2.29 -16.89 15.09
C HIS A 283 -1.67 -17.17 13.72
N SER A 284 -0.35 -17.11 13.62
CA SER A 284 0.36 -17.63 12.46
C SER A 284 0.50 -19.15 12.61
N GLY A 285 -0.63 -19.85 12.48
CA GLY A 285 -0.58 -21.28 12.15
C GLY A 285 0.27 -21.50 10.89
N MET A 286 0.58 -22.76 10.57
CA MET A 286 1.29 -23.03 9.32
C MET A 286 0.45 -22.51 8.14
N ARG A 287 0.95 -21.47 7.48
CA ARG A 287 0.41 -21.00 6.21
C ARG A 287 0.96 -21.86 5.09
N ASP A 288 0.09 -22.19 4.16
CA ASP A 288 0.33 -23.05 2.99
C ASP A 288 0.47 -22.23 1.69
N PHE A 289 0.65 -20.92 1.81
CA PHE A 289 0.94 -20.00 0.71
C PHE A 289 2.15 -19.12 1.04
N ALA A 290 2.94 -18.77 0.03
CA ALA A 290 4.12 -17.92 0.18
C ALA A 290 3.76 -16.42 0.11
N THR A 291 4.28 -15.61 1.02
CA THR A 291 4.08 -14.15 1.08
C THR A 291 5.24 -13.35 0.47
N ASN A 292 6.34 -14.04 0.20
CA ASN A 292 7.48 -13.51 -0.52
C ASN A 292 8.21 -14.60 -1.31
N ASP A 293 9.12 -14.17 -2.17
CA ASP A 293 9.93 -15.00 -3.06
C ASP A 293 11.09 -15.73 -2.38
N GLU A 294 11.43 -15.41 -1.12
CA GLU A 294 12.40 -16.17 -0.32
C GLU A 294 11.84 -17.50 0.19
N GLU A 295 10.53 -17.58 0.41
CA GLU A 295 9.85 -18.78 0.89
C GLU A 295 9.61 -19.84 -0.18
N ILE A 296 9.94 -19.52 -1.44
CA ILE A 296 9.77 -20.41 -2.59
C ILE A 296 11.12 -21.11 -2.82
N SER A 297 11.27 -22.28 -2.19
CA SER A 297 12.39 -23.22 -2.35
C SER A 297 12.14 -24.20 -3.49
#